data_AF-A0A0M8YMQ2-F1
#
_entry.id   AF-A0A0M8YMQ2-F1
#
_cell.length_a   1.000
_cell.length_b   1.000
_cell.length_c   1.000
_cell.angle_alpha   90.00
_cell.angle_beta   90.00
_cell.angle_gamma   90.00
#
_symmetry.space_group_name_H-M   'P 1'
#
loop_
_entity.id
_entity.type
_entity.pdbx_description
1 polymer ?
#
loop_
_entity_poly.entity_id
_entity_poly.type
_entity_poly.pdbx_seq_one_letter_code
_entity_poly.pdbx_strand_id
1 'polypeptide(L)'
;MPVITVRITAPVRDYTGDGPGGLHFVDGTATTDDIAIIGYCQGAGYSVEPLDDDPPGETPAPEPDGPPDDKSAGRSGSRRARG
;
A
#
# COMPACT_ATOMS: atom_id res chain seq x y z
N MET A 1 3.05 -6.34 18.24
CA MET A 1 3.53 -6.37 16.85
C MET A 1 2.30 -6.24 15.98
N PRO A 2 2.29 -5.39 14.94
CA PRO A 2 1.16 -5.32 14.03
C PRO A 2 0.92 -6.70 13.43
N VAL A 3 -0.34 -7.14 13.46
CA VAL A 3 -0.76 -8.43 12.93
C VAL A 3 -1.04 -8.19 11.45
N ILE A 4 -0.13 -8.62 10.57
CA ILE A 4 -0.29 -8.42 9.12
C ILE A 4 -1.00 -9.66 8.59
N THR A 5 -2.30 -9.53 8.34
CA THR A 5 -3.08 -10.57 7.67
C THR A 5 -2.74 -10.55 6.19
N VAL A 6 -2.49 -11.71 5.60
CA VAL A 6 -2.24 -11.85 4.16
C VAL A 6 -3.20 -12.88 3.56
N ARG A 7 -3.55 -12.68 2.29
CA ARG A 7 -4.18 -13.67 1.43
C ARG A 7 -3.12 -14.46 0.69
N ILE A 8 -3.23 -15.77 0.75
CA ILE A 8 -2.40 -16.73 0.04
C ILE A 8 -3.23 -17.37 -1.07
N THR A 9 -2.77 -17.26 -2.30
CA THR A 9 -3.39 -17.91 -3.46
C THR A 9 -2.55 -19.10 -3.88
N ALA A 10 -3.17 -20.27 -3.93
CA ALA A 10 -2.60 -21.52 -4.37
C ALA A 10 -2.33 -21.51 -5.89
N PRO A 11 -1.27 -22.19 -6.36
CA PRO A 11 -1.00 -22.32 -7.79
C PRO A 11 -2.07 -23.16 -8.51
N VAL A 12 -2.74 -24.05 -7.79
CA VAL A 12 -3.87 -24.83 -8.31
C VAL A 12 -5.13 -24.00 -8.13
N ARG A 13 -5.70 -23.55 -9.25
CA ARG A 13 -7.00 -22.86 -9.27
C ARG A 13 -8.07 -23.80 -8.72
N ASP A 14 -8.96 -23.24 -7.90
CA ASP A 14 -10.10 -23.94 -7.28
C ASP A 14 -9.73 -25.02 -6.24
N TYR A 15 -8.48 -25.05 -5.77
CA TYR A 15 -8.09 -25.97 -4.69
C TYR A 15 -8.82 -25.61 -3.39
N THR A 16 -9.59 -26.57 -2.88
CA THR A 16 -10.31 -26.44 -1.62
C THR A 16 -9.88 -27.56 -0.69
N GLY A 17 -9.37 -27.22 0.48
CA GLY A 17 -8.89 -28.18 1.46
C GLY A 17 -7.75 -27.65 2.33
N ASP A 18 -7.21 -28.54 3.15
CA ASP A 18 -6.12 -28.19 4.06
C ASP A 18 -4.81 -28.00 3.31
N GLY A 19 -4.05 -27.01 3.74
CA GLY A 19 -2.80 -26.58 3.16
C GLY A 19 -1.68 -26.47 4.21
N PRO A 20 -0.55 -25.86 3.84
CA PRO A 20 0.63 -25.79 4.70
C PRO A 20 0.32 -25.07 6.01
N GLY A 21 0.81 -25.62 7.13
CA GLY A 21 0.65 -24.97 8.44
C GLY A 21 -0.77 -24.90 8.98
N GLY A 22 -1.71 -25.69 8.43
CA GLY A 22 -3.12 -25.67 8.85
C GLY A 22 -3.95 -24.58 8.17
N LEU A 23 -3.44 -23.98 7.10
CA LEU A 23 -4.22 -23.12 6.21
C LEU A 23 -5.39 -23.89 5.61
N HIS A 24 -6.58 -23.29 5.62
CA HIS A 24 -7.72 -23.85 4.91
C HIS A 24 -7.95 -23.04 3.64
N PHE A 25 -7.73 -23.67 2.49
CA PHE A 25 -7.95 -23.06 1.19
C PHE A 25 -9.40 -23.25 0.76
N VAL A 26 -10.00 -22.18 0.24
CA VAL A 26 -11.33 -22.14 -0.37
C VAL A 26 -11.18 -21.48 -1.74
N ASP A 27 -11.58 -22.19 -2.79
CA ASP A 27 -11.46 -21.74 -4.18
C ASP A 27 -10.03 -21.31 -4.57
N GLY A 28 -9.03 -22.00 -4.01
CA GLY A 28 -7.62 -21.70 -4.23
C GLY A 28 -7.07 -20.53 -3.42
N THR A 29 -7.81 -19.98 -2.46
CA THR A 29 -7.36 -18.87 -1.61
C THR A 29 -7.47 -19.20 -0.12
N ALA A 30 -6.53 -18.73 0.69
CA ALA A 30 -6.55 -18.85 2.15
C ALA A 30 -6.07 -17.53 2.77
N THR A 31 -6.38 -17.27 4.03
CA THR A 31 -5.86 -16.13 4.78
C THR A 31 -5.08 -16.58 6.01
N THR A 32 -4.00 -15.88 6.33
CA THR A 32 -3.20 -16.11 7.54
C THR A 32 -2.46 -14.87 7.97
N ASP A 33 -2.21 -14.77 9.27
CA ASP A 33 -1.37 -13.79 9.93
C ASP A 33 -0.06 -14.40 10.48
N ASP A 34 0.15 -15.70 10.30
CA ASP A 34 1.34 -16.40 10.81
C ASP A 34 2.55 -16.18 9.88
N ILE A 35 3.52 -15.41 10.37
CA ILE A 35 4.75 -15.05 9.65
C ILE A 35 5.54 -16.28 9.18
N ALA A 36 5.50 -17.40 9.91
CA ALA A 36 6.20 -18.62 9.51
C ALA A 36 5.57 -19.24 8.26
N ILE A 37 4.23 -19.24 8.18
CA ILE A 37 3.48 -19.74 7.02
C ILE A 37 3.68 -18.81 5.83
N ILE A 38 3.63 -17.50 6.06
CA ILE A 38 3.86 -16.48 5.02
C ILE A 38 5.22 -16.66 4.34
N GLY A 39 6.29 -16.81 5.14
CA GLY A 39 7.64 -17.00 4.61
C GLY A 39 7.79 -18.30 3.81
N TYR A 40 7.15 -19.38 4.27
CA TYR A 40 7.11 -20.65 3.53
C TYR A 40 6.41 -20.48 2.18
N CYS A 41 5.23 -19.86 2.15
CA CYS A 41 4.44 -19.67 0.96
C CYS A 41 5.15 -18.80 -0.10
N GLN A 42 5.88 -17.76 0.32
CA GLN A 42 6.71 -16.95 -0.58
C GLN A 42 7.80 -17.79 -1.26
N GLY A 43 8.46 -18.69 -0.53
CA GLY A 43 9.51 -19.57 -1.08
C GLY A 43 8.96 -20.73 -1.91
N ALA A 44 7.75 -21.19 -1.61
CA ALA A 44 7.13 -22.34 -2.26
C ALA A 44 6.37 -21.98 -3.56
N GLY A 45 6.33 -20.71 -3.94
CA GLY A 45 5.71 -20.24 -5.20
C GLY A 45 4.21 -19.93 -5.09
N TYR A 46 3.69 -19.73 -3.87
CA TYR A 46 2.34 -19.22 -3.67
C TYR A 46 2.32 -17.70 -3.87
N SER A 47 1.19 -17.17 -4.36
CA SER A 47 1.01 -15.72 -4.38
C SER A 47 0.58 -15.25 -3.00
N VAL A 48 1.33 -14.31 -2.42
CA VAL A 48 1.05 -13.74 -1.10
C VAL A 48 0.72 -12.27 -1.30
N GLU A 49 -0.49 -11.87 -0.92
CA GLU A 49 -0.97 -10.50 -1.00
C GLU A 49 -1.34 -10.02 0.40
N PRO A 50 -0.79 -8.90 0.90
CA PRO A 50 -1.25 -8.33 2.16
C PRO A 50 -2.73 -7.96 2.05
N LEU A 51 -3.54 -8.43 3.00
CA LEU A 51 -4.83 -7.82 3.27
C LEU A 51 -4.51 -6.62 4.15
N ASP A 52 -4.26 -5.48 3.52
CA ASP A 52 -4.24 -4.23 4.26
C ASP A 52 -5.57 -4.11 5.01
N ASP A 53 -5.51 -4.18 6.34
CA ASP A 53 -6.53 -3.58 7.19
C ASP A 53 -6.38 -2.08 6.92
N ASP A 54 -7.09 -1.59 5.90
CA ASP A 54 -7.14 -0.18 5.51
C ASP A 54 -7.26 0.64 6.81
N PRO A 55 -6.22 1.36 7.26
CA PRO A 55 -6.43 2.29 8.35
C PRO A 55 -7.44 3.30 7.80
N PRO A 56 -8.64 3.46 8.39
CA PRO A 56 -9.60 4.40 7.85
C PRO A 56 -8.99 5.80 7.96
N GLY A 57 -8.54 6.33 6.82
CA GLY A 57 -8.17 7.73 6.67
C GLY A 57 -6.68 8.03 6.51
N GLU A 58 -6.09 7.67 5.37
CA GLU A 58 -5.32 8.69 4.66
C GLU A 58 -6.32 9.64 3.98
N THR A 59 -6.69 10.68 4.73
CA THR A 59 -7.27 11.89 4.15
C THR A 59 -6.39 12.30 2.97
N PRO A 60 -6.92 12.52 1.76
CA PRO A 60 -6.11 13.03 0.66
C PRO A 60 -5.42 14.29 1.18
N ALA A 61 -4.09 14.32 1.11
CA ALA A 61 -3.31 15.50 1.47
C ALA A 61 -4.00 16.71 0.83
N PRO A 62 -4.36 17.77 1.60
CA PRO A 62 -4.91 18.95 0.97
C PRO A 62 -3.88 19.39 -0.06
N GLU A 63 -4.31 19.46 -1.33
CA GLU A 63 -3.53 20.12 -2.37
C GLU A 63 -3.05 21.45 -1.78
N PRO A 64 -1.79 21.85 -2.01
CA PRO A 64 -1.38 23.19 -1.66
C PRO A 64 -2.20 24.15 -2.54
N ASP A 65 -3.35 24.59 -2.04
CA ASP A 65 -4.06 25.81 -2.41
C ASP A 65 -3.13 26.99 -2.07
N GLY A 66 -2.04 27.10 -2.82
CA GLY A 66 -1.31 28.34 -2.94
C GLY A 66 -2.22 29.29 -3.71
N PRO A 67 -2.52 30.50 -3.20
CA PRO A 67 -3.27 31.47 -3.98
C PRO A 67 -2.53 31.71 -5.30
N PRO A 68 -3.23 31.74 -6.45
CA PRO A 68 -2.64 32.29 -7.65
C PRO A 68 -2.54 33.79 -7.42
N ASP A 69 -1.43 34.26 -6.84
CA ASP A 69 -1.11 35.68 -6.82
C ASP A 69 -0.59 36.09 -8.21
N ASP A 70 -1.51 36.03 -9.18
CA ASP A 70 -1.46 36.91 -10.34
C ASP A 70 -1.99 38.27 -9.90
N LYS A 71 -1.07 39.14 -9.44
CA LYS A 71 -1.29 40.58 -9.43
C LYS A 71 -0.11 41.28 -10.09
N SER A 72 -0.21 41.37 -11.39
CA SER A 72 0.38 42.46 -12.16
C SER A 72 -0.10 43.82 -11.60
N ALA A 73 0.80 44.63 -11.03
CA ALA A 73 0.70 46.10 -11.02
C ALA A 73 1.96 46.79 -10.41
N GLY A 74 2.83 47.29 -11.29
CA GLY A 74 3.13 48.72 -11.31
C GLY A 74 4.19 49.33 -10.36
N ARG A 75 5.08 50.10 -11.01
CA ARG A 75 5.84 51.28 -10.56
C ARG A 75 7.15 51.10 -9.76
N SER A 76 8.23 51.36 -10.50
CA SER A 76 9.28 52.35 -10.21
C SER A 76 9.99 52.32 -8.86
N GLY A 77 11.26 51.93 -8.90
CA GLY A 77 12.24 52.19 -7.86
C GLY A 77 13.67 52.06 -8.39
N SER A 78 14.13 53.08 -9.10
CA SER A 78 15.51 53.27 -9.53
C SER A 78 16.49 53.24 -8.34
N ARG A 79 17.62 52.50 -8.46
CA ARG A 79 18.99 52.95 -8.14
C ARG A 79 20.08 51.88 -8.41
N ARG A 80 21.15 52.37 -9.05
CA ARG A 80 22.52 51.89 -9.33
C ARG A 80 23.09 50.96 -8.22
N ALA A 81 24.08 50.07 -8.42
CA ALA A 81 25.39 50.29 -9.04
C ALA A 81 26.20 48.97 -9.18
N ARG A 82 27.25 49.03 -10.02
CA ARG A 82 28.34 48.05 -10.25
C ARG A 82 28.91 47.39 -8.98
N GLY A 83 29.31 46.13 -9.12
CA GLY A 83 30.39 45.47 -8.40
C GLY A 83 31.15 44.57 -9.37
#